data_AF-A0A2E0XHP1-F1
#
_entry.id   AF-A0A2E0XHP1-F1
#
_cell.length_a   1.000
_cell.length_b   1.000
_cell.length_c   1.000
_cell.angle_alpha   90.00
_cell.angle_beta   90.00
_cell.angle_gamma   90.00
#
_symmetry.space_group_name_H-M   'P 1'
#
loop_
_entity.id
_entity.type
_entity.pdbx_description
1 polymer ?
#
loop_
_entity_poly.entity_id
_entity_poly.type
_entity_poly.pdbx_seq_one_letter_code
_entity_poly.pdbx_strand_id
1 'polypeptide(L)'
;MLFELLKEIKDERREQGKKYLLGEVLMCSILAIISGAISYRKIHTCIKKRFDELSVELNLNWDKAPSYTTIRSIIQGIKTERLETCFRKYVEKTSTTIEGSVISCDGKTLRGSYNNMRDQTAIHVLNIYNTENKMMLGPEKVSEKTNEIPV
;
A
#
# COMPACT_ATOMS: atom_id res chain seq x y z
N MET A 1 9.81 10.54 -6.41
CA MET A 1 9.10 11.02 -5.20
C MET A 1 8.54 9.88 -4.35
N LEU A 2 7.54 9.12 -4.82
CA LEU A 2 7.01 7.95 -4.06
C LEU A 2 8.01 6.78 -3.97
N PHE A 3 8.63 6.41 -5.09
CA PHE A 3 9.54 5.26 -5.12
C PHE A 3 10.71 5.41 -4.14
N GLU A 4 11.29 6.61 -4.05
CA GLU A 4 12.35 6.91 -3.08
C GLU A 4 11.86 6.81 -1.63
N LEU A 5 10.65 7.28 -1.32
CA LEU A 5 10.07 7.12 0.02
C LEU A 5 9.84 5.64 0.36
N LEU A 6 9.42 4.81 -0.61
CA LEU A 6 9.26 3.37 -0.41
C LEU A 6 10.59 2.67 -0.13
N LYS A 7 11.70 3.17 -0.68
CA LYS A 7 13.06 2.65 -0.38
C LYS A 7 13.52 2.99 1.04
N GLU A 8 12.98 4.04 1.66
CA GLU A 8 13.27 4.38 3.07
C GLU A 8 12.61 3.42 4.07
N ILE A 9 11.65 2.61 3.64
CA ILE A 9 10.97 1.66 4.54
C ILE A 9 11.98 0.59 4.98
N LYS A 10 12.22 0.52 6.29
CA LYS A 10 13.10 -0.50 6.88
C LYS A 10 12.57 -1.90 6.58
N ASP A 11 13.43 -2.73 6.02
CA ASP A 11 13.15 -4.14 5.74
C ASP A 11 13.51 -5.03 6.93
N GLU A 12 12.49 -5.47 7.68
CA GLU A 12 12.63 -6.31 8.88
C GLU A 12 12.89 -7.80 8.56
N ARG A 13 12.95 -8.18 7.28
CA ARG A 13 13.36 -9.55 6.90
C ARG A 13 14.80 -9.79 7.32
N ARG A 14 15.15 -11.06 7.57
CA ARG A 14 16.55 -11.46 7.82
C ARG A 14 17.42 -11.07 6.62
N GLU A 15 18.66 -10.63 6.87
CA GLU A 15 19.59 -10.19 5.81
C GLU A 15 19.93 -11.29 4.81
N GLN A 16 19.97 -12.54 5.28
CA GLN A 16 20.23 -13.71 4.44
C GLN A 16 19.10 -13.91 3.42
N GLY A 17 19.45 -13.90 2.13
CA GLY A 17 18.50 -14.19 1.05
C GLY A 17 17.64 -13.01 0.59
N LYS A 18 17.99 -11.77 0.95
CA LYS A 18 17.37 -10.55 0.40
C LYS A 18 17.79 -10.31 -1.05
N LYS A 19 17.21 -11.08 -1.98
CA LYS A 19 17.41 -10.89 -3.43
C LYS A 19 16.64 -9.71 -4.03
N TYR A 20 15.49 -9.38 -3.43
CA TYR A 20 14.60 -8.33 -3.92
C TYR A 20 14.44 -7.28 -2.83
N LEU A 21 14.73 -6.00 -3.13
CA LEU A 21 14.58 -4.93 -2.14
C LEU A 21 13.11 -4.62 -1.89
N LEU A 22 12.80 -4.26 -0.65
CA LEU A 22 11.43 -4.02 -0.21
C LEU A 22 10.73 -2.95 -1.05
N GLY A 23 11.36 -1.77 -1.17
CA GLY A 23 10.78 -0.63 -1.90
C GLY A 23 10.52 -0.91 -3.38
N GLU A 24 11.40 -1.67 -4.03
CA GLU A 24 11.25 -2.09 -5.43
C GLU A 24 10.06 -3.02 -5.63
N VAL A 25 9.91 -4.02 -4.77
CA VAL A 25 8.78 -4.95 -4.81
C VAL A 25 7.48 -4.22 -4.51
N LEU A 26 7.48 -3.27 -3.58
CA LEU A 26 6.32 -2.43 -3.28
C LEU A 26 5.93 -1.57 -4.47
N MET A 27 6.87 -0.87 -5.09
CA MET A 27 6.60 -0.03 -6.27
C MET A 27 6.02 -0.86 -7.41
N CYS A 28 6.63 -2.00 -7.74
CA CYS A 28 6.11 -2.91 -8.77
C CYS A 28 4.72 -3.45 -8.42
N SER A 29 4.45 -3.72 -7.14
CA SER A 29 3.15 -4.20 -6.67
C SER A 29 2.07 -3.13 -6.79
N ILE A 30 2.38 -1.88 -6.45
CA ILE A 30 1.46 -0.74 -6.60
C ILE A 30 1.11 -0.53 -8.08
N LEU A 31 2.11 -0.51 -8.96
CA LEU A 31 1.89 -0.40 -10.41
C LEU A 31 1.00 -1.52 -10.94
N ALA A 32 1.22 -2.76 -10.48
CA ALA A 32 0.39 -3.89 -10.86
C ALA A 32 -1.05 -3.76 -10.35
N ILE A 33 -1.25 -3.29 -9.11
CA ILE A 33 -2.58 -3.09 -8.51
C ILE A 33 -3.35 -2.00 -9.26
N ILE A 34 -2.69 -0.87 -9.57
CA ILE A 34 -3.28 0.21 -10.40
C ILE A 34 -3.63 -0.32 -11.80
N SER A 35 -2.85 -1.26 -12.31
CA SER A 35 -3.14 -1.98 -13.57
C SER A 35 -4.20 -3.09 -13.44
N GLY A 36 -4.91 -3.19 -12.31
CA GLY A 36 -6.02 -4.13 -12.10
C GLY A 36 -5.63 -5.48 -11.47
N ALA A 37 -4.42 -5.63 -10.92
CA ALA A 37 -4.05 -6.85 -10.21
C ALA A 37 -4.73 -6.94 -8.83
N ILE A 38 -5.62 -7.91 -8.67
CA ILE A 38 -6.38 -8.14 -7.42
C ILE A 38 -5.85 -9.31 -6.56
N SER A 39 -4.69 -9.88 -6.91
CA SER A 39 -4.08 -10.99 -6.15
C SER A 39 -2.58 -11.06 -6.34
N TYR A 40 -1.84 -11.67 -5.40
CA TYR A 40 -0.39 -11.85 -5.51
C TYR A 40 0.04 -12.56 -6.81
N ARG A 41 -0.77 -13.52 -7.30
CA ARG A 41 -0.53 -14.20 -8.59
C ARG A 41 -0.70 -13.26 -9.78
N LYS A 42 -1.71 -12.38 -9.74
CA LYS A 42 -1.90 -11.35 -10.77
C LYS A 42 -0.81 -10.29 -10.71
N ILE A 43 -0.34 -9.90 -9.52
CA ILE A 43 0.82 -9.01 -9.35
C ILE A 43 2.06 -9.64 -9.99
N HIS A 44 2.38 -10.88 -9.65
CA HIS A 44 3.48 -11.63 -10.29
C HIS A 44 3.34 -11.64 -11.83
N THR A 45 2.15 -11.94 -12.34
CA THR A 45 1.89 -12.00 -13.79
C THR A 45 2.12 -10.65 -14.46
N CYS A 46 1.67 -9.56 -13.83
CA CYS A 46 1.87 -8.20 -14.33
C CYS A 46 3.36 -7.84 -14.38
N ILE A 47 4.09 -8.09 -13.29
CA ILE A 47 5.54 -7.82 -13.20
C ILE A 47 6.29 -8.65 -14.23
N LYS A 48 5.98 -9.94 -14.34
CA LYS A 48 6.66 -10.85 -15.28
C LYS A 48 6.44 -10.44 -16.75
N LYS A 49 5.23 -9.99 -17.11
CA LYS A 49 4.91 -9.58 -18.49
C LYS A 49 5.59 -8.29 -18.92
N ARG A 50 5.90 -7.40 -17.97
CA ARG A 50 6.51 -6.09 -18.21
C ARG A 50 7.91 -5.99 -17.58
N PHE A 51 8.58 -7.13 -17.41
CA PHE A 51 9.78 -7.20 -16.58
C PHE A 51 10.90 -6.34 -17.16
N ASP A 52 11.11 -6.38 -18.47
CA ASP A 52 12.17 -5.61 -19.13
C ASP A 52 11.92 -4.09 -19.00
N GLU A 53 10.69 -3.64 -19.28
CA GLU A 53 10.26 -2.24 -19.10
C GLU A 53 10.45 -1.77 -17.65
N LEU A 54 9.94 -2.54 -16.68
CA LEU A 54 10.03 -2.19 -15.26
C LEU A 54 11.48 -2.17 -14.76
N SER A 55 12.33 -3.06 -15.29
CA SER A 55 13.73 -3.13 -14.89
C SER A 55 14.51 -1.90 -15.36
N VAL A 56 14.23 -1.42 -16.57
CA VAL A 56 14.84 -0.19 -17.09
C VAL A 56 14.30 1.04 -16.36
N GLU A 57 12.98 1.21 -16.28
CA GLU A 57 12.34 2.41 -15.74
C GLU A 57 12.59 2.59 -14.23
N LEU A 58 12.67 1.50 -13.47
CA LEU A 58 12.91 1.54 -12.02
C LEU A 58 14.36 1.24 -11.65
N ASN A 59 15.24 1.03 -12.64
CA ASN A 59 16.64 0.63 -12.46
C ASN A 59 16.81 -0.57 -11.51
N LEU A 60 16.05 -1.64 -11.78
CA LEU A 60 16.01 -2.83 -10.93
C LEU A 60 17.21 -3.73 -11.21
N ASN A 61 17.92 -4.13 -10.16
CA ASN A 61 18.99 -5.13 -10.26
C ASN A 61 18.45 -6.55 -9.99
N TRP A 62 17.43 -6.97 -10.74
CA TRP A 62 16.80 -8.28 -10.60
C TRP A 62 17.21 -9.19 -11.77
N ASP A 63 17.62 -10.43 -11.50
CA ASP A 63 17.86 -11.40 -12.58
C ASP A 63 16.57 -11.84 -13.28
N LYS A 64 15.44 -11.81 -12.54
CA LYS A 64 14.11 -12.21 -12.99
C LYS A 64 13.04 -11.67 -12.07
N ALA A 65 11.79 -11.65 -12.54
CA ALA A 65 10.65 -11.28 -11.71
C ALA A 65 10.51 -12.18 -10.46
N PRO A 66 10.20 -11.60 -9.27
CA PRO A 66 9.98 -12.36 -8.04
C PRO A 66 8.74 -13.26 -8.18
N SER A 67 8.77 -14.44 -7.56
CA SER A 67 7.62 -15.34 -7.53
C SER A 67 6.47 -14.73 -6.71
N TYR A 68 5.24 -15.23 -6.92
CA TYR A 68 4.09 -14.78 -6.13
C TYR A 68 4.25 -15.05 -4.62
N THR A 69 4.99 -16.09 -4.24
CA THR A 69 5.27 -16.40 -2.82
C THR A 69 6.27 -15.41 -2.22
N THR A 70 7.29 -15.02 -2.98
CA THR A 70 8.23 -13.96 -2.59
C THR A 70 7.49 -12.63 -2.43
N ILE A 71 6.68 -12.22 -3.41
CA ILE A 71 5.89 -10.98 -3.33
C ILE A 71 4.98 -10.99 -2.10
N ARG A 72 4.24 -12.08 -1.89
CA ARG A 72 3.37 -12.25 -0.71
C ARG A 72 4.15 -12.12 0.59
N SER A 73 5.27 -12.86 0.72
CA SER A 73 6.08 -12.85 1.94
C SER A 73 6.63 -11.46 2.25
N ILE A 74 7.02 -10.71 1.22
CA ILE A 74 7.53 -9.34 1.38
C ILE A 74 6.40 -8.43 1.84
N ILE A 75 5.27 -8.41 1.15
CA ILE A 75 4.14 -7.54 1.50
C ILE A 75 3.59 -7.87 2.90
N GLN A 76 3.46 -9.15 3.25
CA GLN A 76 2.95 -9.57 4.56
C GLN A 76 3.94 -9.33 5.72
N GLY A 77 5.24 -9.19 5.41
CA GLY A 77 6.26 -8.90 6.41
C GLY A 77 6.35 -7.42 6.80
N ILE A 78 5.61 -6.54 6.13
CA ILE A 78 5.64 -5.10 6.38
C ILE A 78 4.79 -4.77 7.61
N LYS A 79 5.37 -3.99 8.51
CA LYS A 79 4.63 -3.34 9.59
C LYS A 79 3.74 -2.24 9.01
N THR A 80 2.43 -2.32 9.27
CA THR A 80 1.42 -1.38 8.77
C THR A 80 1.80 0.06 9.06
N GLU A 81 2.31 0.34 10.26
CA GLU A 81 2.68 1.68 10.73
C GLU A 81 3.79 2.29 9.86
N ARG A 82 4.73 1.47 9.36
CA ARG A 82 5.83 1.95 8.51
C ARG A 82 5.33 2.35 7.12
N LEU A 83 4.41 1.56 6.57
CA LEU A 83 3.79 1.87 5.29
C LEU A 83 2.93 3.13 5.40
N GLU A 84 2.20 3.28 6.51
CA GLU A 84 1.41 4.48 6.80
C GLU A 84 2.28 5.74 6.95
N THR A 85 3.37 5.68 7.72
CA THR A 85 4.32 6.80 7.83
C THR A 85 4.87 7.19 6.45
N CYS A 86 5.23 6.21 5.62
CA CYS A 86 5.70 6.47 4.25
C CYS A 86 4.62 7.17 3.41
N PHE A 87 3.37 6.74 3.53
CA PHE A 87 2.24 7.34 2.83
C PHE A 87 2.01 8.79 3.29
N ARG A 88 2.01 9.05 4.60
CA ARG A 88 1.84 10.41 5.15
C ARG A 88 2.95 11.36 4.67
N LYS A 89 4.21 10.91 4.68
CA LYS A 89 5.34 11.67 4.09
C LYS A 89 5.12 11.99 2.61
N TYR A 90 4.54 11.06 1.84
CA TYR A 90 4.23 11.28 0.43
C TYR A 90 3.14 12.35 0.26
N VAL A 91 2.08 12.26 1.05
CA VAL A 91 0.99 13.25 1.09
C VAL A 91 1.55 14.64 1.42
N GLU A 92 2.32 14.77 2.50
CA GLU A 92 2.93 16.04 2.93
C GLU A 92 3.80 16.68 1.84
N LYS A 93 4.61 15.86 1.13
CA LYS A 93 5.46 16.36 0.03
C LYS A 93 4.67 16.77 -1.22
N THR A 94 3.44 16.28 -1.37
CA THR A 94 2.62 16.50 -2.58
C THR A 94 1.54 17.56 -2.37
N SER A 95 1.08 17.75 -1.13
CA SER A 95 0.06 18.75 -0.80
C SER A 95 0.62 20.16 -0.88
N THR A 96 -0.09 21.08 -1.54
CA THR A 96 0.32 22.47 -1.69
C THR A 96 -0.17 23.36 -0.54
N THR A 97 -1.36 23.11 0.02
CA THR A 97 -1.88 23.76 1.24
C THR A 97 -3.02 22.93 1.83
N ILE A 98 -3.09 22.81 3.16
CA ILE A 98 -4.17 22.12 3.89
C ILE A 98 -5.05 23.12 4.65
N GLU A 99 -4.52 24.29 5.00
CA GLU A 99 -5.23 25.30 5.77
C GLU A 99 -6.39 25.91 4.97
N GLY A 100 -7.57 25.94 5.57
CA GLY A 100 -8.81 26.40 4.93
C GLY A 100 -9.49 25.37 4.01
N SER A 101 -8.87 24.21 3.77
CA SER A 101 -9.41 23.21 2.85
C SER A 101 -10.58 22.41 3.45
N VAL A 102 -11.55 22.09 2.60
CA VAL A 102 -12.67 21.21 2.99
C VAL A 102 -12.18 19.76 3.10
N ILE A 103 -12.39 19.16 4.27
CA ILE A 103 -12.05 17.78 4.55
C ILE A 103 -13.31 16.92 4.57
N SER A 104 -13.32 15.88 3.75
CA SER A 104 -14.34 14.83 3.76
C SER A 104 -13.85 13.62 4.54
N CYS A 105 -14.73 13.10 5.40
CA CYS A 105 -14.47 11.92 6.22
C CYS A 105 -15.51 10.85 5.88
N ASP A 106 -15.07 9.66 5.48
CA ASP A 106 -15.96 8.57 5.07
C ASP A 106 -15.54 7.24 5.68
N GLY A 107 -16.48 6.54 6.30
CA GLY A 107 -16.27 5.23 6.91
C GLY A 107 -16.39 4.10 5.88
N LYS A 108 -15.32 3.32 5.69
CA LYS A 108 -15.31 2.14 4.82
C LYS A 108 -15.08 0.86 5.61
N THR A 109 -15.76 -0.19 5.19
CA THR A 109 -15.48 -1.55 5.66
C THR A 109 -14.58 -2.25 4.64
N LEU A 110 -13.42 -2.73 5.07
CA LEU A 110 -12.47 -3.42 4.19
C LEU A 110 -13.05 -4.78 3.77
N ARG A 111 -13.31 -4.94 2.47
CA ARG A 111 -13.85 -6.20 1.93
C ARG A 111 -12.89 -7.36 2.20
N GLY A 112 -13.40 -8.45 2.75
CA GLY A 112 -12.63 -9.67 3.02
C GLY A 112 -11.69 -9.58 4.23
N SER A 113 -11.87 -8.59 5.10
CA SER A 113 -11.05 -8.43 6.32
C SER A 113 -11.56 -9.18 7.55
N TYR A 114 -12.77 -9.74 7.49
CA TYR A 114 -13.30 -10.59 8.55
C TYR A 114 -12.61 -11.95 8.55
N ASN A 115 -12.46 -12.55 9.73
CA ASN A 115 -11.94 -13.90 9.87
C ASN A 115 -12.63 -14.63 11.04
N ASN A 116 -13.69 -15.37 10.71
CA ASN A 116 -14.49 -16.10 11.70
C ASN A 116 -13.68 -17.17 12.45
N MET A 117 -12.62 -17.72 11.83
CA MET A 117 -11.77 -18.71 12.50
C MET A 117 -10.87 -18.09 13.59
N ARG A 118 -10.77 -16.76 13.63
CA ARG A 118 -9.99 -16.00 14.61
C ARG A 118 -10.84 -15.00 15.39
N ASP A 119 -12.18 -15.15 15.35
CA ASP A 119 -13.15 -14.21 15.93
C ASP A 119 -12.89 -12.74 15.56
N GLN A 120 -12.40 -12.51 14.33
CA GLN A 120 -12.06 -11.18 13.86
C GLN A 120 -13.22 -10.61 13.05
N THR A 121 -13.84 -9.55 13.56
CA THR A 121 -14.84 -8.75 12.84
C THR A 121 -14.20 -8.01 11.66
N ALA A 122 -15.04 -7.54 10.73
CA ALA A 122 -14.56 -6.77 9.60
C ALA A 122 -13.84 -5.50 10.07
N ILE A 123 -12.73 -5.16 9.42
CA ILE A 123 -11.97 -3.95 9.73
C ILE A 123 -12.71 -2.74 9.16
N HIS A 124 -13.06 -1.82 10.05
CA HIS A 124 -13.60 -0.52 9.72
C HIS A 124 -12.48 0.54 9.68
N VAL A 125 -12.50 1.38 8.65
CA VAL A 125 -11.50 2.41 8.40
C VAL A 125 -12.21 3.72 8.08
N LEU A 126 -11.84 4.79 8.78
CA LEU A 126 -12.22 6.15 8.44
C LEU A 126 -11.21 6.72 7.44
N ASN A 127 -11.66 7.05 6.24
CA ASN A 127 -10.83 7.71 5.24
C ASN A 127 -10.98 9.22 5.37
N ILE A 128 -9.85 9.91 5.49
CA ILE A 128 -9.78 11.38 5.48
C ILE A 128 -9.31 11.83 4.10
N TYR A 129 -10.10 12.66 3.41
CA TYR A 129 -9.85 13.09 2.05
C TYR A 129 -10.00 14.61 1.90
N ASN A 130 -8.98 15.24 1.33
CA ASN A 130 -8.96 16.67 1.02
C ASN A 130 -9.48 16.88 -0.41
N THR A 131 -10.59 17.59 -0.54
CA THR A 131 -11.27 17.77 -1.83
C THR A 131 -10.52 18.69 -2.78
N GLU A 132 -9.79 19.67 -2.26
CA GLU A 132 -9.03 20.65 -3.06
C GLU A 132 -7.79 19.99 -3.67
N ASN A 133 -7.02 19.29 -2.84
CA ASN A 133 -5.83 18.56 -3.26
C ASN A 133 -6.16 17.25 -4.00
N LYS A 134 -7.45 16.87 -4.05
CA LYS A 134 -7.95 15.58 -4.57
C LYS A 134 -7.20 14.37 -4.02
N MET A 135 -6.81 14.44 -2.75
CA MET A 135 -5.86 13.50 -2.15
C MET A 135 -6.36 12.95 -0.81
N MET A 136 -6.10 11.67 -0.60
CA MET A 136 -6.33 11.01 0.69
C MET A 136 -5.21 11.41 1.66
N LEU A 137 -5.58 11.92 2.84
CA LEU A 137 -4.62 12.36 3.86
C LEU A 137 -4.17 11.19 4.74
N GLY A 138 -5.06 10.25 5.00
CA GLY A 138 -4.76 9.08 5.79
C GLY A 138 -6.01 8.27 6.13
N PRO A 139 -5.85 6.94 6.32
CA PRO A 139 -6.84 6.11 6.97
C PRO A 139 -6.65 6.12 8.49
N GLU A 140 -7.75 6.06 9.25
CA GLU A 140 -7.75 5.78 10.69
C GLU A 140 -8.56 4.51 10.96
N LYS A 141 -8.00 3.54 11.68
CA LYS A 141 -8.76 2.33 12.05
C LYS A 141 -9.76 2.67 13.15
N VAL A 142 -11.02 2.30 12.98
CA VAL A 142 -12.06 2.50 14.00
C VAL A 142 -12.54 1.16 14.55
N SER A 143 -12.84 1.12 15.86
CA SER A 143 -13.15 -0.10 16.59
C SER A 143 -14.45 -0.75 16.15
N GLU A 144 -15.49 0.06 15.87
CA GLU A 144 -16.83 -0.39 15.48
C GLU A 144 -17.55 0.67 14.63
N LYS A 145 -18.69 0.33 14.01
CA LYS A 145 -19.65 1.31 13.47
C LYS A 145 -20.30 2.07 14.64
N THR A 146 -19.58 3.02 15.22
CA THR A 146 -20.08 3.80 16.37
C THR A 146 -20.86 5.04 15.96
N ASN A 147 -20.65 5.55 14.74
CA ASN A 147 -21.09 6.89 14.34
C ASN A 147 -21.83 6.95 12.98
N GLU A 148 -22.43 5.86 12.53
CA GLU A 148 -23.35 5.96 11.38
C GLU A 148 -24.68 6.58 11.83
N ILE A 149 -25.15 7.59 11.09
CA ILE A 149 -26.52 8.11 11.24
C ILE A 149 -27.45 6.99 10.74
N PRO A 150 -28.34 6.44 11.57
CA PRO A 150 -29.34 5.47 11.11
C PRO A 150 -30.20 6.15 10.05
N VAL A 151 -30.35 5.50 8.89
CA VAL A 151 -31.28 5.91 7.84
C VAL A 151 -32.64 5.29 8.11
#